data_AF-A0A0T5Z9H0-F1
#
_entry.id   AF-A0A0T5Z9H0-F1
#
_cell.length_a   1.000
_cell.length_b   1.000
_cell.length_c   1.000
_cell.angle_alpha   90.00
_cell.angle_beta   90.00
_cell.angle_gamma   90.00
#
_symmetry.space_group_name_H-M   'P 1'
#
loop_
_entity.id
_entity.type
_entity.pdbx_description
1 polymer ?
#
loop_
_entity_poly.entity_id
_entity_poly.type
_entity_poly.pdbx_seq_one_letter_code
_entity_poly.pdbx_strand_id
1 'polypeptide(L)' 'MIVTPCPLCQANVEIYQDQINETYGSKFNMPVVYYSTLMSVAFGRSAKDAALNGQVIPAKKLEEIAAK' A
#
# COMPACT_ATOMS: atom_id res chain seq x y z
N MET A 1 2.24 7.28 -2.26
CA MET A 1 2.32 6.10 -1.39
C MET A 1 2.14 6.58 0.02
N ILE A 2 1.26 5.94 0.78
CA ILE A 2 0.96 6.29 2.18
C ILE A 2 1.31 5.08 3.05
N VAL A 3 1.85 5.35 4.24
CA VAL A 3 2.14 4.31 5.24
C VAL A 3 1.30 4.62 6.46
N THR A 4 0.54 3.62 6.92
CA THR A 4 -0.37 3.79 8.05
C THR A 4 0.00 2.85 9.19
N PRO A 5 0.02 3.34 10.45
CA PRO A 5 0.25 2.51 11.63
C PRO A 5 -1.01 1.82 12.16
N CYS A 6 -2.19 2.10 11.59
CA CYS A 6 -3.48 1.55 12.02
C CYS A 6 -4.18 0.82 10.85
N PRO A 7 -4.63 -0.44 11.01
CA PRO A 7 -5.27 -1.21 9.94
C PRO A 7 -6.56 -0.56 9.42
N LEU A 8 -7.37 0.02 10.31
CA LEU A 8 -8.59 0.75 9.90
C LEU A 8 -8.27 2.02 9.12
N CYS A 9 -7.18 2.71 9.48
CA CYS A 9 -6.72 3.86 8.70
C CYS A 9 -6.25 3.44 7.31
N GLN A 10 -5.54 2.31 7.20
CA GLN A 10 -5.15 1.76 5.90
C GLN A 10 -6.38 1.50 5.03
N ALA A 11 -7.35 0.75 5.54
CA ALA A 11 -8.56 0.40 4.82
C ALA A 11 -9.31 1.66 4.35
N ASN A 12 -9.40 2.68 5.21
CA ASN A 12 -10.07 3.92 4.85
C ASN A 12 -9.40 4.63 3.67
N VAL A 13 -8.08 4.81 3.70
CA VAL A 13 -7.38 5.56 2.63
C VAL A 13 -7.07 4.71 1.40
N GLU A 14 -7.24 3.39 1.48
CA GLU A 14 -7.02 2.47 0.37
C GLU A 14 -8.33 2.19 -0.39
N ILE A 15 -9.40 1.81 0.31
CA ILE A 15 -10.67 1.39 -0.29
C ILE A 15 -11.49 2.59 -0.78
N TYR A 16 -11.50 3.70 -0.04
CA TYR A 16 -12.34 4.85 -0.40
C TYR A 16 -11.72 5.78 -1.44
N GLN A 17 -10.58 5.43 -2.07
CA GLN A 17 -9.99 6.27 -3.12
C GLN A 17 -10.95 6.51 -4.28
N ASP A 18 -11.75 5.50 -4.66
CA ASP A 18 -12.73 5.64 -5.73
C ASP A 18 -13.82 6.67 -5.38
N GLN A 19 -14.33 6.63 -4.14
CA GLN A 19 -15.31 7.61 -3.67
C GLN A 19 -14.74 9.03 -3.59
N ILE A 20 -13.47 9.16 -3.19
CA ILE A 20 -12.75 10.45 -3.18
C ILE A 20 -12.57 10.97 -4.61
N ASN A 21 -12.24 10.09 -5.54
CA ASN A 21 -12.10 10.40 -6.96
C ASN A 21 -13.42 10.91 -7.55
N GLU A 22 -14.53 10.25 -7.26
CA GLU A 22 -15.88 10.66 -7.68
C GLU A 22 -16.29 12.00 -7.06
N THR A 23 -16.10 12.18 -5.75
CA THR A 23 -16.56 13.38 -5.02
C THR A 23 -15.79 14.63 -5.42
N TYR A 24 -14.47 14.51 -5.58
CA TYR A 24 -13.58 15.65 -5.82
C TYR A 24 -13.10 15.77 -7.27
N GLY A 25 -13.58 14.91 -8.18
CA GLY A 25 -13.13 14.87 -9.58
C GLY A 25 -11.64 14.56 -9.72
N SER A 26 -11.08 13.81 -8.76
CA SER A 26 -9.66 13.46 -8.70
C SER A 26 -9.40 12.08 -9.30
N LYS A 27 -8.12 11.71 -9.45
CA LYS A 27 -7.68 10.44 -10.04
C LYS A 27 -6.56 9.81 -9.22
N PHE A 28 -6.75 9.72 -7.91
CA PHE A 28 -5.83 9.06 -7.03
C PHE A 28 -5.82 7.56 -7.30
N ASN A 29 -4.61 7.02 -7.46
CA ASN A 29 -4.34 5.59 -7.52
C ASN A 29 -3.06 5.34 -6.71
N MET A 30 -3.13 5.67 -5.43
CA MET A 30 -1.97 5.67 -4.55
C MET A 30 -1.89 4.36 -3.76
N PRO A 31 -0.74 3.66 -3.79
CA PRO A 31 -0.56 2.49 -2.94
C PRO A 31 -0.49 2.89 -1.46
N VAL A 32 -1.18 2.13 -0.62
CA VAL A 32 -1.18 2.29 0.84
C VAL A 32 -0.69 1.00 1.45
N VAL A 33 0.23 1.08 2.41
CA VAL A 33 0.80 -0.10 3.06
C VAL A 33 0.83 0.05 4.57
N TYR A 34 0.76 -1.07 5.27
CA TYR A 34 1.00 -1.09 6.70
C TYR A 34 2.49 -0.93 7.01
N TYR A 35 2.82 -0.30 8.14
CA TYR A 35 4.22 -0.04 8.49
C TYR A 35 5.06 -1.33 8.62
N SER A 36 4.48 -2.44 9.10
CA SER A 36 5.23 -3.69 9.22
C SER A 36 5.57 -4.32 7.86
N THR A 37 4.71 -4.17 6.86
CA THR A 37 5.00 -4.55 5.46
C THR A 37 6.19 -3.76 4.92
N LEU A 38 6.23 -2.45 5.16
CA LEU A 38 7.37 -1.61 4.78
C LEU A 38 8.66 -2.05 5.51
N MET A 39 8.58 -2.33 6.81
CA MET A 39 9.72 -2.83 7.59
C MET A 39 10.21 -4.18 7.08
N SER A 40 9.31 -5.09 6.69
CA SER A 40 9.66 -6.39 6.13
C SER A 40 10.50 -6.25 4.86
N VAL A 41 10.08 -5.35 3.95
CA VAL A 41 10.86 -5.01 2.74
C VAL A 41 12.21 -4.39 3.12
N ALA A 42 12.24 -3.46 4.07
CA ALA A 42 13.48 -2.82 4.52
C ALA A 42 14.48 -3.81 5.15
N PHE A 43 14.00 -4.90 5.75
CA PHE A 43 14.81 -5.99 6.30
C PHE A 43 15.20 -7.05 5.25
N GLY A 44 14.95 -6.79 3.96
CA GLY A 44 15.36 -7.67 2.87
C GLY A 44 14.52 -8.94 2.74
N ARG A 45 13.26 -8.91 3.20
CA ARG A 45 12.33 -10.02 3.01
C ARG A 45 11.75 -10.00 1.59
N SER A 46 11.39 -11.18 1.09
CA SER A 46 10.79 -11.32 -0.23
C SER A 46 9.43 -10.63 -0.33
N ALA A 47 8.98 -10.28 -1.53
CA ALA A 47 7.66 -9.66 -1.75
C ALA A 47 6.50 -10.49 -1.17
N LYS A 48 6.65 -11.82 -1.18
CA LYS A 48 5.69 -12.77 -0.59
C LYS A 48 5.69 -12.70 0.94
N ASP A 49 6.87 -12.68 1.55
CA ASP A 49 7.02 -12.60 3.01
C ASP A 49 6.62 -11.23 3.57
N ALA A 50 6.77 -10.17 2.77
CA ALA A 50 6.31 -8.83 3.09
C ALA A 50 4.79 -8.64 2.92
N ALA A 51 4.06 -9.65 2.45
CA ALA A 51 2.63 -9.59 2.17
C ALA A 51 2.24 -8.45 1.20
N LEU A 52 3.10 -8.15 0.22
CA LEU A 52 2.82 -7.12 -0.79
C LEU A 52 1.65 -7.49 -1.72
N ASN A 53 1.25 -8.76 -1.75
CA ASN A 53 0.11 -9.26 -2.53
C ASN A 53 -1.27 -8.96 -1.91
N GLY A 54 -1.33 -8.37 -0.72
CA GLY A 54 -2.58 -8.09 0.00
C GLY A 54 -3.20 -6.71 -0.26
N GLN A 55 -2.53 -5.85 -1.02
CA GLN A 55 -2.96 -4.47 -1.27
C GLN A 55 -4.01 -4.42 -2.38
N VAL A 56 -4.98 -3.52 -2.27
CA VAL A 56 -5.95 -3.23 -3.34
C VAL A 56 -5.24 -2.52 -4.49
N ILE A 57 -4.33 -1.59 -4.16
CA ILE A 57 -3.51 -0.87 -5.13
C ILE A 57 -2.06 -1.35 -4.98
N PRO A 58 -1.50 -2.07 -5.98
CA PRO A 58 -0.16 -2.64 -5.88
C PRO A 58 0.93 -1.61 -5.61
N ALA A 59 1.75 -1.86 -4.58
CA ALA A 59 2.90 -1.04 -4.24
C ALA A 59 4.13 -1.37 -5.11
N LYS A 60 4.04 -1.12 -6.43
CA LYS A 60 5.09 -1.48 -7.42
C LYS A 60 6.52 -1.16 -7.00
N LYS A 61 6.74 0.02 -6.41
CA LYS A 61 8.08 0.42 -5.92
C LYS A 61 8.61 -0.50 -4.82
N LEU A 62 7.75 -0.99 -3.93
CA LEU A 62 8.16 -1.95 -2.88
C LEU A 62 8.34 -3.35 -3.46
N GLU A 63 7.51 -3.74 -4.43
CA GLU A 63 7.68 -5.01 -5.14
C GLU A 63 9.02 -5.07 -5.87
N GLU A 64 9.41 -3.98 -6.55
CA GLU A 64 10.72 -3.87 -7.22
C GLU A 64 11.90 -3.96 -6.23
N ILE A 65 11.76 -3.39 -5.03
CA ILE A 65 12.79 -3.46 -3.98
C ILE A 65 12.87 -4.89 -3.42
N ALA A 66 11.72 -5.54 -3.19
CA ALA A 66 11.63 -6.88 -2.62
C ALA A 66 11.84 -8.01 -3.65
N ALA A 67 12.02 -7.68 -4.92
CA ALA A 67 12.32 -8.60 -6.01
C ALA A 67 13.83 -8.73 -6.31
N LYS A 68 14.69 -7.97 -5.62
CA LYS A 68 16.15 -8.14 -5.61
C LYS A 68 16.57 -9.18 -4.58
#